data_AF-A0A441UYQ0-F1
#
_entry.id   AF-A0A441UYQ0-F1
#
_cell.length_a   1.000
_cell.length_b   1.000
_cell.length_c   1.000
_cell.angle_alpha   90.00
_cell.angle_beta   90.00
_cell.angle_gamma   90.00
#
_symmetry.space_group_name_H-M   'P 1'
#
loop_
_entity.id
_entity.type
_entity.pdbx_description
1 polymer ?
#
loop_
_entity_poly.entity_id
_entity_poly.type
_entity_poly.pdbx_seq_one_letter_code
_entity_poly.pdbx_strand_id
1 'polypeptide(L)'
;MTSERDVGTFQKPVTVWLASNKVSVSSTREAAEMLLYEWPIGETARRIQARMACMKVLGGGSAPEVARMAFLSAAKEAKILN
;
A
#
# COMPACT_ATOMS: atom_id res chain seq x y z
N MET A 1 21.26 -19.65 6.69
CA MET A 1 19.92 -19.40 6.11
C MET A 1 19.44 -18.06 6.65
N THR A 2 19.82 -16.95 6.04
CA THR A 2 19.30 -15.64 6.45
C THR A 2 17.89 -15.51 5.92
N SER A 3 16.88 -15.67 6.78
CA SER A 3 15.48 -15.43 6.45
C SER A 3 15.35 -14.14 5.63
N GLU A 4 14.77 -14.26 4.44
CA GLU A 4 14.34 -13.12 3.64
C GLU A 4 13.54 -12.20 4.55
N ARG A 5 14.18 -11.09 4.92
CA ARG A 5 13.68 -10.20 5.95
C ARG A 5 12.29 -9.73 5.53
N ASP A 6 11.42 -9.70 6.52
CA ASP A 6 10.03 -9.24 6.59
C ASP A 6 9.86 -7.76 6.18
N VAL A 7 10.53 -7.35 5.09
CA VAL A 7 10.63 -5.95 4.64
C VAL A 7 9.32 -5.59 4.00
N GLY A 8 8.54 -4.78 4.72
CA GLY A 8 7.32 -4.21 4.22
C GLY A 8 6.05 -4.86 4.72
N THR A 9 6.11 -5.88 5.59
CA THR A 9 4.92 -6.47 6.19
C THR A 9 4.22 -5.46 7.10
N PHE A 10 2.91 -5.36 6.94
CA PHE A 10 2.09 -4.49 7.76
C PHE A 10 1.68 -5.22 9.04
N GLN A 11 1.91 -4.58 10.19
CA GLN A 11 1.42 -5.08 11.49
C GLN A 11 -0.10 -5.23 11.50
N LYS A 12 -0.81 -4.35 10.78
CA LYS A 12 -2.24 -4.42 10.59
C LYS A 12 -2.59 -4.28 9.10
N PRO A 13 -3.10 -5.34 8.45
CA PRO A 13 -3.51 -5.25 7.05
C PRO A 13 -4.51 -4.11 6.81
N VAL A 14 -4.43 -3.51 5.64
CA VAL A 14 -5.41 -2.52 5.16
C VAL A 14 -6.40 -3.24 4.28
N THR A 15 -7.68 -3.13 4.57
CA THR A 15 -8.72 -3.76 3.74
C THR A 15 -9.41 -2.72 2.87
N VAL A 16 -9.52 -2.99 1.58
CA VAL A 16 -10.13 -2.10 0.60
C VAL A 16 -11.17 -2.83 -0.24
N TRP A 17 -12.09 -2.08 -0.82
CA TRP A 17 -13.05 -2.53 -1.83
C TRP A 17 -12.49 -2.23 -3.22
N LEU A 18 -12.15 -3.27 -3.97
CA LEU A 18 -11.74 -3.15 -5.37
C LEU A 18 -12.78 -3.83 -6.25
N ALA A 19 -13.28 -3.10 -7.24
CA ALA A 19 -14.40 -3.53 -8.08
C ALA A 19 -15.57 -4.07 -7.24
N SER A 20 -15.71 -5.40 -7.13
CA SER A 20 -16.76 -6.06 -6.37
C SER A 20 -16.24 -6.96 -5.24
N ASN A 21 -14.94 -6.92 -4.95
CA ASN A 21 -14.29 -7.79 -3.96
C ASN A 21 -13.61 -6.99 -2.85
N LYS A 22 -13.60 -7.59 -1.66
CA LYS A 22 -12.85 -7.09 -0.50
C LYS A 22 -11.44 -7.67 -0.53
N VAL A 23 -10.44 -6.81 -0.63
CA VAL A 23 -9.02 -7.20 -0.73
C VAL A 23 -8.29 -6.78 0.54
N SER A 24 -7.59 -7.73 1.17
CA SER A 24 -6.73 -7.47 2.33
C SER A 24 -5.30 -7.27 1.87
N VAL A 25 -4.77 -6.07 2.09
CA VAL A 25 -3.41 -5.68 1.75
C VAL A 25 -2.56 -5.79 3.00
N SER A 26 -1.70 -6.79 3.03
CA SER A 26 -0.89 -7.21 4.17
C SER A 26 0.57 -6.75 4.07
N SER A 27 1.01 -6.27 2.91
CA SER A 27 2.39 -5.85 2.69
C SER A 27 2.54 -4.60 1.82
N THR A 28 3.71 -3.99 1.92
CA THR A 28 4.12 -2.85 1.10
C THR A 28 4.18 -3.20 -0.38
N ARG A 29 4.55 -4.45 -0.71
CA ARG A 29 4.61 -4.94 -2.09
C ARG A 29 3.21 -4.98 -2.70
N GLU A 30 2.26 -5.62 -2.00
CA GLU A 30 0.85 -5.67 -2.43
C GLU A 30 0.25 -4.26 -2.58
N ALA A 31 0.56 -3.36 -1.64
CA ALA A 31 0.13 -1.96 -1.72
C ALA A 31 0.68 -1.27 -2.97
N ALA A 32 1.97 -1.47 -3.29
CA ALA A 32 2.61 -0.89 -4.47
C ALA A 32 2.02 -1.42 -5.77
N GLU A 33 1.82 -2.73 -5.87
CA GLU A 33 1.22 -3.39 -7.04
C GLU A 33 -0.19 -2.86 -7.30
N MET A 34 -1.01 -2.78 -6.25
CA MET A 34 -2.36 -2.22 -6.35
C MET A 34 -2.36 -0.76 -6.80
N LEU A 35 -1.48 0.08 -6.25
CA LEU A 35 -1.36 1.49 -6.63
C LEU A 35 -0.89 1.68 -8.08
N LEU A 36 -0.16 0.72 -8.65
CA LEU A 36 0.35 0.79 -10.02
C LEU A 36 -0.65 0.28 -11.04
N TYR A 37 -1.30 -0.86 -10.76
CA TYR A 37 -2.03 -1.61 -11.77
C TYR A 37 -3.55 -1.67 -11.56
N GLU A 38 -4.01 -1.61 -10.31
CA GLU A 38 -5.42 -1.91 -9.97
C GLU A 38 -6.16 -0.71 -9.38
N TRP A 39 -5.50 0.46 -9.29
CA TRP A 39 -6.09 1.61 -8.64
C TRP A 39 -7.30 2.16 -9.43
N PRO A 40 -8.47 2.33 -8.80
CA PRO A 40 -9.73 2.56 -9.51
C PRO A 40 -9.94 4.01 -9.99
N ILE A 41 -9.09 4.93 -9.56
CA ILE A 41 -9.13 6.34 -9.95
C ILE A 41 -7.80 6.76 -10.58
N GLY A 42 -7.79 7.89 -11.27
CA GLY A 42 -6.60 8.45 -11.91
C GLY A 42 -5.46 8.79 -10.94
N GLU A 43 -4.43 9.44 -11.46
CA GLU A 43 -3.31 9.91 -10.64
C GLU A 43 -3.79 11.01 -9.67
N THR A 44 -3.50 10.85 -8.38
CA THR A 44 -3.76 11.85 -7.34
C THR A 44 -2.52 12.08 -6.50
N ALA A 45 -2.47 13.20 -5.77
CA ALA A 45 -1.37 13.48 -4.87
C ALA A 45 -1.18 12.38 -3.81
N ARG A 46 -2.27 11.81 -3.27
CA ARG A 46 -2.17 10.71 -2.28
C ARG A 46 -1.72 9.41 -2.92
N ARG A 47 -2.16 9.09 -4.14
CA ARG A 47 -1.69 7.91 -4.88
C ARG A 47 -0.18 7.99 -5.15
N ILE A 48 0.31 9.15 -5.61
CA ILE A 48 1.74 9.40 -5.84
C ILE A 48 2.52 9.24 -4.54
N GLN A 49 2.07 9.92 -3.47
CA GLN A 49 2.71 9.84 -2.15
C GLN A 49 2.78 8.40 -1.63
N ALA A 50 1.71 7.62 -1.80
CA ALA A 50 1.67 6.22 -1.39
C ALA A 50 2.66 5.36 -2.19
N ARG A 51 2.76 5.56 -3.52
CA ARG A 51 3.75 4.86 -4.37
C ARG A 51 5.18 5.17 -3.91
N MET A 52 5.49 6.45 -3.69
CA MET A 52 6.81 6.88 -3.22
C MET A 52 7.16 6.29 -1.85
N ALA A 53 6.20 6.26 -0.92
CA ALA A 53 6.38 5.65 0.39
C ALA A 53 6.66 4.14 0.27
N CYS A 54 5.92 3.44 -0.60
CA CYS A 54 6.15 2.01 -0.84
C CYS A 54 7.55 1.75 -1.39
N MET A 55 7.99 2.51 -2.41
CA MET A 55 9.34 2.38 -2.97
C MET A 55 10.43 2.62 -1.92
N LYS A 56 10.26 3.63 -1.06
CA LYS A 56 11.22 3.94 0.01
C LYS A 56 11.34 2.78 1.02
N VAL A 57 10.23 2.16 1.41
CA VAL A 57 10.22 0.99 2.31
C VAL A 57 10.85 -0.22 1.64
N LEU A 58 10.48 -0.53 0.40
CA LEU A 58 11.03 -1.69 -0.34
C LEU A 58 12.54 -1.55 -0.57
N GLY A 59 13.04 -0.32 -0.72
CA GLY A 59 14.47 -0.02 -0.76
C GLY A 59 15.18 -0.02 0.61
N GLY A 60 14.48 -0.35 1.71
CA GLY A 60 15.02 -0.37 3.06
C GLY A 60 15.22 1.02 3.70
N GLY A 61 14.73 2.08 3.07
CA GLY A 61 14.90 3.47 3.53
C GLY A 61 13.83 3.98 4.49
N SER A 62 12.83 3.16 4.83
CA SER A 62 11.78 3.52 5.80
C SER A 62 11.07 2.30 6.39
N ALA A 63 10.31 2.51 7.46
CA ALA A 63 9.54 1.47 8.13
C ALA A 63 8.23 1.16 7.38
N PRO A 64 7.73 -0.10 7.40
CA PRO A 64 6.50 -0.50 6.71
C PRO A 64 5.26 0.33 7.05
N GLU A 65 5.15 0.81 8.30
CA GLU A 65 4.02 1.63 8.74
C GLU A 65 3.89 2.94 7.94
N VAL A 66 5.00 3.49 7.42
CA VAL A 66 4.97 4.70 6.58
C VAL A 66 4.24 4.43 5.27
N ALA A 67 4.54 3.32 4.59
CA ALA A 67 3.83 2.90 3.39
C ALA A 67 2.36 2.59 3.70
N ARG A 68 2.10 1.93 4.84
CA ARG A 68 0.75 1.58 5.28
C ARG A 68 -0.14 2.81 5.49
N MET A 69 0.36 3.84 6.19
CA MET A 69 -0.38 5.08 6.44
C MET A 69 -0.63 5.87 5.16
N ALA A 70 0.34 5.91 4.25
CA ALA A 70 0.20 6.57 2.97
C ALA A 70 -0.85 5.85 2.10
N PHE A 71 -0.81 4.52 2.05
CA PHE A 71 -1.80 3.69 1.37
C PHE A 71 -3.20 3.87 1.95
N LEU A 72 -3.36 3.87 3.28
CA LEU A 72 -4.63 4.18 3.94
C LEU A 72 -5.20 5.53 3.52
N SER A 73 -4.34 6.54 3.46
CA SER A 73 -4.75 7.90 3.07
C SER A 73 -5.22 7.96 1.62
N ALA A 74 -4.53 7.25 0.72
CA ALA A 74 -4.94 7.10 -0.66
C ALA A 74 -6.28 6.33 -0.78
N ALA A 75 -6.45 5.23 -0.05
CA ALA A 75 -7.68 4.45 -0.05
C ALA A 75 -8.90 5.25 0.46
N LYS A 76 -8.70 6.12 1.46
CA LYS A 76 -9.73 7.06 1.94
C LYS A 76 -10.11 8.07 0.86
N GLU A 77 -9.13 8.67 0.20
CA GLU A 77 -9.37 9.64 -0.89
C GLU A 77 -10.13 8.99 -2.06
N ALA A 78 -9.73 7.76 -2.44
CA ALA A 78 -10.40 6.99 -3.48
C ALA A 78 -11.76 6.42 -3.06
N LYS A 79 -12.17 6.60 -1.79
CA LYS A 79 -13.43 6.06 -1.22
C LYS A 79 -13.56 4.55 -1.35
N ILE A 80 -12.43 3.84 -1.24
CA ILE A 80 -12.37 2.37 -1.29
C ILE A 80 -11.96 1.73 0.03
N LEU A 81 -11.66 2.52 1.08
CA LEU A 81 -11.35 1.96 2.39
C LEU A 81 -12.58 1.25 2.99
N ASN A 82 -12.41 -0.01 3.41
CA ASN A 82 -13.45 -0.77 4.11
C ASN A 82 -13.53 -0.45 5.61
#